data_AF-A0A2P5MQV4-F1
#
_entry.id   AF-A0A2P5MQV4-F1
#
_cell.length_a   1.000
_cell.length_b   1.000
_cell.length_c   1.000
_cell.angle_alpha   90.00
_cell.angle_beta   90.00
_cell.angle_gamma   90.00
#
_symmetry.space_group_name_H-M   'P 1'
#
loop_
_entity.id
_entity.type
_entity.pdbx_description
1 polymer ?
#
loop_
_entity_poly.entity_id
_entity_poly.type
_entity_poly.pdbx_seq_one_letter_code
_entity_poly.pdbx_strand_id
1 'polypeptide(L)'
;MRLFTLSRQCRLLGLTLLLLSGSAQVRAGDVFVDSLATLRQGSMAAREQAITDLAESGHIRTLTILQALLDGNLYELKQDGRLVIAHDNGQGYDLRDAVSNEAMPAVAKDDAGKINLTNKLRTLLRKTIGQLQLNANDPKLRLAAVNAMVKETDDKALELLASRLEKESDSAVREAIQLVFLLQDTESGHAKQRRIDAINALKSYDSQDAMNRFKALVEKNAEGAYLEPDADIRNLAGAALIGMNTRLNLYGALETLFFGLSLGAVLVLAAIGLAITFGVMGVINMAHGELMMLGAYTTYVMQLAMPENLGASVLLAIPAAFVIAGVTGIAIERGIIRFLYGRPLETLLATFGVSLFLQQTVRSIFSPLNRNVATPEWMSGSWRINDFLALTWNRFYILLFCLLVFAALLQILKRTRLGLEVRAVAQNRAMAK
;
A
#
# COMPACT_ATOMS: atom_id res chain seq x y z
N MET A 1 -75.71 -43.29 -8.08
CA MET A 1 -75.29 -42.68 -9.37
C MET A 1 -75.01 -41.17 -9.19
N ARG A 2 -74.02 -40.79 -8.37
CA ARG A 2 -73.54 -39.39 -8.18
C ARG A 2 -72.14 -39.38 -7.52
N LEU A 3 -71.15 -40.04 -8.11
CA LEU A 3 -69.79 -40.14 -7.53
C LEU A 3 -68.65 -39.87 -8.53
N PHE A 4 -68.94 -39.35 -9.72
CA PHE A 4 -67.91 -39.21 -10.78
C PHE A 4 -67.80 -37.82 -11.44
N THR A 5 -68.37 -36.76 -10.84
CA THR A 5 -68.33 -35.40 -11.44
C THR A 5 -67.52 -34.36 -10.66
N LEU A 6 -67.05 -34.65 -9.43
CA LEU A 6 -66.27 -33.66 -8.65
C LEU A 6 -64.75 -33.64 -8.90
N SER A 7 -64.16 -34.70 -9.47
CA SER A 7 -62.70 -34.76 -9.65
C SER A 7 -62.16 -34.02 -10.89
N ARG A 8 -63.03 -33.69 -11.85
CA ARG A 8 -62.64 -32.92 -13.05
C ARG A 8 -62.68 -31.40 -12.85
N GLN A 9 -63.55 -30.88 -11.99
CA GLN A 9 -63.63 -29.44 -11.74
C GLN A 9 -62.51 -28.92 -10.81
N CYS A 10 -62.04 -29.72 -9.84
CA CYS A 10 -60.87 -29.34 -9.02
C CYS A 10 -59.54 -29.37 -9.80
N ARG A 11 -59.40 -30.21 -10.84
CA ARG A 11 -58.19 -30.22 -11.69
C ARG A 11 -58.18 -29.08 -12.70
N LEU A 12 -59.34 -28.60 -13.17
CA LEU A 12 -59.40 -27.42 -14.03
C LEU A 12 -59.17 -26.12 -13.26
N LEU A 13 -59.70 -25.98 -12.03
CA LEU A 13 -59.43 -24.82 -11.18
C LEU A 13 -57.97 -24.75 -10.69
N GLY A 14 -57.34 -25.91 -10.46
CA GLY A 14 -55.90 -25.98 -10.13
C GLY A 14 -54.97 -25.65 -11.29
N LEU A 15 -55.38 -25.90 -12.54
CA LEU A 15 -54.56 -25.58 -13.73
C LEU A 15 -54.72 -24.11 -14.18
N THR A 16 -55.87 -23.48 -13.95
CA THR A 16 -56.06 -22.04 -14.22
C THR A 16 -55.46 -21.13 -13.15
N LEU A 17 -55.25 -21.61 -11.92
CA LEU A 17 -54.56 -20.84 -10.87
C LEU A 17 -53.02 -20.94 -10.96
N LEU A 18 -52.49 -21.89 -11.73
CA LEU A 18 -51.05 -22.08 -11.98
C LEU A 18 -50.56 -21.45 -13.30
N LEU A 19 -51.48 -20.88 -14.10
CA LEU A 19 -51.18 -20.14 -15.33
C LEU A 19 -51.37 -18.62 -15.21
N LEU A 20 -51.77 -18.13 -14.02
CA LEU A 20 -51.91 -16.69 -13.70
C LEU A 20 -50.84 -16.16 -12.72
N SER A 21 -49.94 -17.02 -12.24
CA SER A 21 -48.74 -16.65 -11.48
C SER A 21 -47.50 -16.46 -12.38
N GLY A 22 -47.68 -16.53 -13.69
CA GLY A 22 -46.62 -16.45 -14.71
C GLY A 22 -46.67 -15.18 -15.55
N SER A 23 -46.85 -14.00 -14.96
CA SER A 23 -46.54 -12.71 -15.63
C SER A 23 -46.74 -11.53 -14.67
N ALA A 24 -45.95 -11.51 -13.61
CA ALA A 24 -45.68 -10.28 -12.85
C ALA A 24 -44.18 -10.20 -12.53
N GLN A 25 -43.33 -10.54 -13.50
CA GLN A 25 -42.02 -9.89 -13.58
C GLN A 25 -42.27 -8.46 -14.05
N VAL A 26 -42.62 -7.61 -13.09
CA VAL A 26 -42.45 -6.17 -13.23
C VAL A 26 -41.01 -5.97 -13.64
N ARG A 27 -40.81 -5.40 -14.82
CA ARG A 27 -39.52 -4.94 -15.33
C ARG A 27 -39.10 -3.73 -14.50
N ALA A 28 -38.72 -3.98 -13.25
CA ALA A 28 -37.93 -3.03 -12.47
C ALA A 28 -36.63 -2.89 -13.24
N GLY A 29 -36.36 -1.69 -13.75
CA GLY A 29 -35.02 -1.34 -14.17
C GLY A 29 -34.08 -1.67 -13.02
N ASP A 30 -32.97 -2.33 -13.33
CA ASP A 30 -31.97 -2.68 -12.34
C ASP A 30 -31.45 -1.34 -11.79
N VAL A 31 -31.90 -0.94 -10.59
CA VAL A 31 -31.65 0.38 -9.99
C VAL A 31 -30.16 0.73 -10.09
N PHE A 32 -29.32 -0.28 -9.92
CA PHE A 32 -27.89 -0.19 -10.12
C PHE A 32 -27.48 0.30 -11.53
N VAL A 33 -28.00 -0.32 -12.60
CA VAL A 33 -27.70 0.03 -13.99
C VAL A 33 -28.26 1.41 -14.35
N ASP A 34 -29.47 1.73 -13.88
CA ASP A 34 -30.12 3.02 -14.12
C ASP A 34 -29.38 4.17 -13.43
N SER A 35 -28.89 3.95 -12.21
CA SER A 35 -28.07 4.94 -11.50
C SER A 35 -26.70 5.11 -12.16
N LEU A 36 -26.08 4.07 -12.71
CA LEU A 36 -24.85 4.20 -13.49
C LEU A 36 -25.05 5.00 -14.79
N ALA A 37 -26.18 4.80 -15.48
CA ALA A 37 -26.52 5.61 -16.65
C ALA A 37 -26.75 7.09 -16.28
N THR A 38 -27.37 7.33 -15.13
CA THR A 38 -27.61 8.68 -14.58
C THR A 38 -26.31 9.36 -14.14
N LEU A 39 -25.36 8.59 -13.59
CA LEU A 39 -24.02 9.07 -13.26
C LEU A 39 -23.26 9.56 -14.50
N ARG A 40 -23.46 8.89 -15.65
CA ARG A 40 -22.88 9.25 -16.95
C ARG A 40 -23.50 10.53 -17.52
N GLN A 41 -24.81 10.56 -17.72
CA GLN A 41 -25.48 11.59 -18.54
C GLN A 41 -26.32 12.60 -17.74
N GLY A 42 -26.50 12.38 -16.43
CA GLY A 42 -27.32 13.22 -15.57
C GLY A 42 -26.72 14.60 -15.32
N SER A 43 -27.60 15.56 -15.01
CA SER A 43 -27.22 16.84 -14.43
C SER A 43 -26.50 16.65 -13.10
N MET A 44 -25.83 17.68 -12.58
CA MET A 44 -25.10 17.56 -11.30
C MET A 44 -25.99 17.09 -10.14
N ALA A 45 -27.23 17.58 -10.06
CA ALA A 45 -28.20 17.13 -9.06
C ALA A 45 -28.61 15.66 -9.28
N ALA A 46 -28.78 15.24 -10.53
CA ALA A 46 -29.09 13.84 -10.85
C ALA A 46 -27.93 12.89 -10.52
N ARG A 47 -26.68 13.35 -10.69
CA ARG A 47 -25.48 12.58 -10.29
C ARG A 47 -25.36 12.45 -8.77
N GLU A 48 -25.73 13.46 -8.00
CA GLU A 48 -25.80 13.38 -6.53
C GLU A 48 -26.82 12.31 -6.09
N GLN A 49 -27.99 12.30 -6.72
CA GLN A 49 -29.02 11.30 -6.44
C GLN A 49 -28.54 9.89 -6.84
N ALA A 50 -27.95 9.74 -8.02
CA ALA A 50 -27.43 8.46 -8.51
C ALA A 50 -26.40 7.83 -7.56
N ILE A 51 -25.56 8.62 -6.90
CA ILE A 51 -24.60 8.10 -5.90
C ILE A 51 -25.33 7.51 -4.69
N THR A 52 -26.39 8.18 -4.24
CA THR A 52 -27.23 7.72 -3.12
C THR A 52 -27.96 6.44 -3.51
N ASP A 53 -28.60 6.43 -4.68
CA ASP A 53 -29.33 5.26 -5.20
C ASP A 53 -28.41 4.06 -5.41
N LEU A 54 -27.17 4.28 -5.88
CA LEU A 54 -26.15 3.23 -6.01
C LEU A 54 -25.81 2.61 -4.66
N ALA A 55 -25.68 3.42 -3.61
CA ALA A 55 -25.41 2.92 -2.27
C ALA A 55 -26.59 2.11 -1.70
N GLU A 56 -27.82 2.55 -1.96
CA GLU A 56 -29.04 1.88 -1.54
C GLU A 56 -29.31 0.58 -2.33
N SER A 57 -28.81 0.47 -3.57
CA SER A 57 -28.97 -0.73 -4.41
C SER A 57 -28.35 -1.99 -3.79
N GLY A 58 -27.40 -1.85 -2.86
CA GLY A 58 -26.72 -2.97 -2.20
C GLY A 58 -25.86 -3.83 -3.13
N HIS A 59 -25.62 -3.40 -4.37
CA HIS A 59 -24.87 -4.19 -5.34
C HIS A 59 -23.40 -4.36 -4.93
N ILE A 60 -22.84 -5.56 -5.11
CA ILE A 60 -21.47 -5.90 -4.65
C ILE A 60 -20.38 -5.04 -5.28
N ARG A 61 -20.63 -4.53 -6.50
CA ARG A 61 -19.69 -3.66 -7.25
C ARG A 61 -19.78 -2.20 -6.86
N THR A 62 -20.81 -1.77 -6.15
CA THR A 62 -21.04 -0.35 -5.84
C THR A 62 -19.82 0.28 -5.18
N LEU A 63 -19.27 -0.35 -4.14
CA LEU A 63 -18.11 0.18 -3.43
C LEU A 63 -16.91 0.38 -4.38
N THR A 64 -16.60 -0.60 -5.21
CA THR A 64 -15.49 -0.55 -6.18
C THR A 64 -15.68 0.56 -7.20
N ILE A 65 -16.91 0.74 -7.71
CA ILE A 65 -17.19 1.78 -8.71
C ILE A 65 -17.11 3.18 -8.10
N LEU A 66 -17.69 3.39 -6.90
CA LEU A 66 -17.62 4.67 -6.22
C LEU A 66 -16.18 5.03 -5.83
N GLN A 67 -15.36 4.05 -5.42
CA GLN A 67 -13.93 4.23 -5.18
C GLN A 67 -13.19 4.60 -6.47
N ALA A 68 -13.38 3.84 -7.55
CA ALA A 68 -12.78 4.16 -8.85
C ALA A 68 -13.16 5.55 -9.35
N LEU A 69 -14.40 5.98 -9.10
CA LEU A 69 -14.85 7.34 -9.41
C LEU A 69 -14.11 8.38 -8.55
N LEU A 70 -14.02 8.16 -7.23
CA LEU A 70 -13.33 9.07 -6.31
C LEU A 70 -11.84 9.21 -6.65
N ASP A 71 -11.18 8.10 -6.99
CA ASP A 71 -9.76 8.04 -7.39
C ASP A 71 -9.53 8.60 -8.80
N GLY A 72 -10.61 8.83 -9.56
CA GLY A 72 -10.55 9.33 -10.93
C GLY A 72 -10.10 8.27 -11.94
N ASN A 73 -10.30 7.01 -11.63
CA ASN A 73 -10.02 5.84 -12.47
C ASN A 73 -11.28 5.34 -13.21
N LEU A 74 -12.43 5.98 -13.04
CA LEU A 74 -13.66 5.68 -13.78
C LEU A 74 -13.77 6.52 -15.06
N TYR A 75 -13.87 5.83 -16.19
CA TYR A 75 -13.90 6.40 -17.54
C TYR A 75 -15.13 5.93 -18.32
N GLU A 76 -15.48 6.70 -19.34
CA GLU A 76 -16.49 6.38 -20.34
C GLU A 76 -15.80 6.13 -21.68
N LEU A 77 -16.10 5.00 -22.34
CA LEU A 77 -15.62 4.72 -23.68
C LEU A 77 -16.40 5.53 -24.71
N LYS A 78 -15.70 6.26 -25.59
CA LYS A 78 -16.36 7.11 -26.61
C LYS A 78 -17.13 6.33 -27.67
N GLN A 79 -16.78 5.05 -27.89
CA GLN A 79 -17.37 4.22 -28.94
C GLN A 79 -18.82 3.80 -28.62
N ASP A 80 -19.10 3.48 -27.36
CA ASP A 80 -20.38 2.87 -26.93
C ASP A 80 -20.92 3.45 -25.62
N GLY A 81 -20.19 4.39 -25.00
CA GLY A 81 -20.54 5.03 -23.74
C GLY A 81 -20.48 4.10 -22.53
N ARG A 82 -19.82 2.94 -22.62
CA ARG A 82 -19.68 2.03 -21.47
C ARG A 82 -18.77 2.61 -20.40
N LEU A 83 -19.15 2.39 -19.14
CA LEU A 83 -18.33 2.76 -17.98
C LEU A 83 -17.29 1.68 -17.71
N VAL A 84 -16.02 2.10 -17.63
CA VAL A 84 -14.87 1.23 -17.44
C VAL A 84 -13.95 1.77 -16.35
N ILE A 85 -13.30 0.86 -15.63
CA ILE A 85 -12.22 1.19 -14.71
C ILE A 85 -10.91 1.04 -15.48
N ALA A 86 -10.15 2.14 -15.57
CA ALA A 86 -8.93 2.21 -16.38
C ALA A 86 -7.68 2.35 -15.49
N HIS A 87 -6.61 1.64 -15.87
CA HIS A 87 -5.27 1.77 -15.29
C HIS A 87 -4.28 2.18 -16.39
N ASP A 88 -3.44 3.18 -16.14
CA ASP A 88 -2.46 3.69 -17.11
C ASP A 88 -1.29 2.70 -17.23
N ASN A 89 -1.09 2.14 -18.42
CA ASN A 89 -0.02 1.19 -18.73
C ASN A 89 1.18 1.86 -19.45
N GLY A 90 1.18 3.20 -19.52
CA GLY A 90 2.21 3.99 -20.19
C GLY A 90 1.99 4.18 -21.70
N GLN A 91 1.23 3.31 -22.37
CA GLN A 91 0.89 3.42 -23.80
C GLN A 91 -0.60 3.72 -24.06
N GLY A 92 -1.45 3.55 -23.05
CA GLY A 92 -2.90 3.69 -23.12
C GLY A 92 -3.54 3.37 -21.77
N TYR A 93 -4.71 2.74 -21.79
CA TYR A 93 -5.40 2.26 -20.60
C TYR A 93 -5.76 0.79 -20.70
N ASP A 94 -5.41 0.02 -19.66
CA ASP A 94 -5.97 -1.31 -19.45
C ASP A 94 -7.35 -1.17 -18.80
N LEU A 95 -8.33 -1.85 -19.38
CA LEU A 95 -9.73 -1.64 -19.08
C LEU A 95 -10.38 -2.85 -18.43
N ARG A 96 -11.26 -2.58 -17.46
CA ARG A 96 -12.24 -3.54 -16.96
C ARG A 96 -13.63 -2.93 -16.99
N ASP A 97 -14.63 -3.70 -17.39
CA ASP A 97 -16.02 -3.26 -17.36
C ASP A 97 -16.46 -2.95 -15.92
N ALA A 98 -17.10 -1.79 -15.69
CA ALA A 98 -17.49 -1.36 -14.36
C ALA A 98 -18.56 -2.28 -13.73
N VAL A 99 -19.46 -2.85 -14.54
CA VAL A 99 -20.54 -3.73 -14.09
C VAL A 99 -20.07 -5.18 -13.95
N SER A 100 -19.53 -5.78 -15.02
CA SER A 100 -19.22 -7.21 -15.08
C SER A 100 -17.85 -7.60 -14.54
N ASN A 101 -16.93 -6.64 -14.37
CA ASN A 101 -15.51 -6.86 -14.05
C ASN A 101 -14.67 -7.57 -15.12
N GLU A 102 -15.21 -7.77 -16.31
CA GLU A 102 -14.50 -8.46 -17.38
C GLU A 102 -13.38 -7.57 -17.95
N ALA A 103 -12.23 -8.19 -18.22
CA ALA A 103 -11.11 -7.50 -18.86
C ALA A 103 -11.47 -7.17 -20.31
N MET A 104 -11.18 -5.95 -20.73
CA MET A 104 -11.43 -5.45 -22.07
C MET A 104 -10.11 -5.13 -22.77
N PRO A 105 -10.08 -5.09 -24.12
CA PRO A 105 -8.90 -4.68 -24.87
C PRO A 105 -8.43 -3.29 -24.43
N ALA A 106 -7.11 -3.11 -24.33
CA ALA A 106 -6.54 -1.80 -24.02
C ALA A 106 -6.89 -0.78 -25.11
N VAL A 107 -7.11 0.47 -24.71
CA VAL A 107 -7.46 1.57 -25.62
C VAL A 107 -6.47 2.72 -25.50
N ALA A 108 -6.37 3.53 -26.56
CA ALA A 108 -5.59 4.75 -26.53
C ALA A 108 -6.22 5.77 -25.58
N LYS A 109 -5.42 6.69 -25.03
CA LYS A 109 -5.89 7.69 -24.06
C LYS A 109 -7.01 8.57 -24.62
N ASP A 110 -7.00 8.81 -25.93
CA ASP A 110 -8.00 9.63 -26.61
C ASP A 110 -9.38 8.95 -26.72
N ASP A 111 -9.46 7.63 -26.56
CA ASP A 111 -10.71 6.87 -26.71
C ASP A 111 -11.52 6.75 -25.41
N ALA A 112 -10.93 7.16 -24.28
CA ALA A 112 -11.53 7.10 -22.95
C ALA A 112 -11.73 8.51 -22.35
N GLY A 113 -12.98 8.88 -22.08
CA GLY A 113 -13.35 10.13 -21.41
C GLY A 113 -13.41 9.97 -19.89
N LYS A 114 -12.65 10.79 -19.14
CA LYS A 114 -12.69 10.74 -17.66
C LYS A 114 -13.97 11.37 -17.11
N ILE A 115 -14.58 10.75 -16.10
CA ILE A 115 -15.71 11.36 -15.40
C ILE A 115 -15.17 12.40 -14.40
N ASN A 116 -15.43 13.67 -14.69
CA ASN A 116 -15.01 14.77 -13.83
C ASN A 116 -15.90 14.91 -12.59
N LEU A 117 -15.26 15.11 -11.44
CA LEU A 117 -15.92 15.37 -10.17
C LEU A 117 -15.74 16.83 -9.72
N THR A 118 -16.76 17.37 -9.09
CA THR A 118 -16.71 18.64 -8.34
C THR A 118 -16.29 18.36 -6.89
N ASN A 119 -15.88 19.40 -6.14
CA ASN A 119 -15.56 19.23 -4.72
C ASN A 119 -16.76 18.73 -3.91
N LYS A 120 -17.97 19.21 -4.22
CA LYS A 120 -19.21 18.77 -3.57
C LYS A 120 -19.48 17.27 -3.80
N LEU A 121 -19.35 16.80 -5.04
CA LEU A 121 -19.51 15.37 -5.37
C LEU A 121 -18.43 14.52 -4.70
N ARG A 122 -17.18 15.00 -4.63
CA ARG A 122 -16.11 14.30 -3.90
C ARG A 122 -16.44 14.13 -2.41
N THR A 123 -16.98 15.17 -1.76
CA THR A 123 -17.40 15.10 -0.36
C THR A 123 -18.54 14.08 -0.18
N LEU A 124 -19.56 14.12 -1.05
CA LEU A 124 -20.66 13.15 -1.00
C LEU A 124 -20.18 11.70 -1.20
N LEU A 125 -19.29 11.48 -2.18
CA LEU A 125 -18.69 10.16 -2.43
C LEU A 125 -17.94 9.64 -1.20
N ARG A 126 -17.12 10.48 -0.55
CA ARG A 126 -16.40 10.07 0.67
C ARG A 126 -17.35 9.64 1.78
N LYS A 127 -18.41 10.41 2.03
CA LYS A 127 -19.44 10.07 3.03
C LYS A 127 -20.14 8.75 2.69
N THR A 128 -20.54 8.59 1.44
CA THR A 128 -21.27 7.39 0.97
C THR A 128 -20.39 6.14 1.00
N ILE A 129 -19.15 6.25 0.53
CA ILE A 129 -18.15 5.17 0.58
C ILE A 129 -17.87 4.80 2.03
N GLY A 130 -17.70 5.78 2.93
CA GLY A 130 -17.51 5.52 4.36
C GLY A 130 -18.67 4.73 4.97
N GLN A 131 -19.91 5.10 4.66
CA GLN A 131 -21.10 4.38 5.12
C GLN A 131 -21.15 2.93 4.58
N LEU A 132 -20.85 2.73 3.29
CA LEU A 132 -20.81 1.39 2.70
C LEU A 132 -19.70 0.52 3.31
N GLN A 133 -18.52 1.10 3.52
CA GLN A 133 -17.39 0.41 4.15
C GLN A 133 -17.68 0.05 5.61
N LEU A 134 -18.36 0.92 6.37
CA LEU A 134 -18.75 0.65 7.76
C LEU A 134 -19.68 -0.57 7.90
N ASN A 135 -20.47 -0.85 6.87
CA ASN A 135 -21.38 -2.00 6.81
C ASN A 135 -20.79 -3.22 6.08
N ALA A 136 -19.54 -3.15 5.60
CA ALA A 136 -18.91 -4.25 4.90
C ALA A 136 -18.66 -5.45 5.83
N ASN A 137 -18.66 -6.66 5.27
CA ASN A 137 -18.37 -7.88 6.03
C ASN A 137 -16.91 -7.94 6.52
N ASP A 138 -15.98 -7.34 5.77
CA ASP A 138 -14.55 -7.30 6.09
C ASP A 138 -14.25 -6.25 7.20
N PRO A 139 -13.74 -6.66 8.38
CA PRO A 139 -13.36 -5.75 9.45
C PRO A 139 -12.35 -4.67 9.02
N LYS A 140 -11.46 -4.97 8.06
CA LYS A 140 -10.46 -3.98 7.59
C LYS A 140 -11.12 -2.79 6.90
N LEU A 141 -12.15 -3.04 6.09
CA LEU A 141 -12.93 -1.99 5.45
C LEU A 141 -13.69 -1.15 6.47
N ARG A 142 -14.29 -1.81 7.48
CA ARG A 142 -14.97 -1.11 8.57
C ARG A 142 -14.02 -0.23 9.37
N LEU A 143 -12.84 -0.74 9.73
CA LEU A 143 -11.81 0.02 10.45
C LEU A 143 -11.36 1.25 9.64
N ALA A 144 -11.13 1.08 8.34
CA ALA A 144 -10.78 2.19 7.45
C ALA A 144 -11.87 3.26 7.39
N ALA A 145 -13.15 2.85 7.37
CA ALA A 145 -14.28 3.77 7.41
C ALA A 145 -14.31 4.59 8.70
N VAL A 146 -14.17 3.93 9.85
CA VAL A 146 -14.16 4.60 11.17
C VAL A 146 -13.02 5.61 11.26
N ASN A 147 -11.80 5.23 10.84
CA ASN A 147 -10.64 6.13 10.85
C ASN A 147 -10.81 7.33 9.91
N ALA A 148 -11.53 7.17 8.79
CA ALA A 148 -11.86 8.29 7.92
C ALA A 148 -12.89 9.23 8.56
N MET A 149 -13.86 8.68 9.32
CA MET A 149 -14.91 9.43 10.00
C MET A 149 -14.40 10.27 11.17
N VAL A 150 -13.28 9.90 11.82
CA VAL A 150 -12.64 10.70 12.89
C VAL A 150 -12.43 12.16 12.47
N LYS A 151 -12.01 12.40 11.23
CA LYS A 151 -11.64 13.73 10.71
C LYS A 151 -12.83 14.61 10.33
N GLU A 152 -13.97 14.00 10.01
CA GLU A 152 -15.19 14.67 9.55
C GLU A 152 -16.38 14.21 10.40
N THR A 153 -16.24 14.30 11.73
CA THR A 153 -17.27 13.86 12.66
C THR A 153 -18.46 14.83 12.62
N ASP A 154 -19.59 14.40 12.08
CA ASP A 154 -20.88 15.08 12.15
C ASP A 154 -21.90 14.25 12.95
N ASP A 155 -23.03 14.85 13.35
CA ASP A 155 -24.04 14.17 14.18
C ASP A 155 -24.53 12.86 13.53
N LYS A 156 -24.70 12.88 12.20
CA LYS A 156 -25.10 11.70 11.42
C LYS A 156 -24.03 10.61 11.45
N ALA A 157 -22.74 10.97 11.37
CA ALA A 157 -21.64 10.03 11.51
C ALA A 157 -21.63 9.38 12.91
N LEU A 158 -21.87 10.17 13.97
CA LEU A 158 -21.95 9.65 15.34
C LEU A 158 -23.12 8.67 15.52
N GLU A 159 -24.29 8.96 14.95
CA GLU A 159 -25.44 8.03 14.95
C GLU A 159 -25.11 6.70 14.25
N LEU A 160 -24.48 6.77 13.07
CA LEU A 160 -24.05 5.58 12.33
C LEU A 160 -23.05 4.75 13.13
N LEU A 161 -22.06 5.39 13.75
CA LEU A 161 -21.05 4.72 14.56
C LEU A 161 -21.65 4.10 15.82
N ALA A 162 -22.60 4.77 16.48
CA ALA A 162 -23.33 4.24 17.63
C ALA A 162 -24.10 2.97 17.25
N SER A 163 -24.85 3.01 16.15
CA SER A 163 -25.60 1.86 15.64
C SER A 163 -24.70 0.67 15.28
N ARG A 164 -23.48 0.96 14.78
CA ARG A 164 -22.49 -0.07 14.44
C ARG A 164 -21.88 -0.69 15.69
N LEU A 165 -21.57 0.12 16.71
CA LEU A 165 -20.91 -0.29 17.95
C LEU A 165 -21.69 -1.41 18.67
N GLU A 166 -23.02 -1.33 18.68
CA GLU A 166 -23.90 -2.34 19.31
C GLU A 166 -23.77 -3.73 18.68
N LYS A 167 -23.41 -3.79 17.39
CA LYS A 167 -23.36 -5.02 16.58
C LYS A 167 -21.94 -5.41 16.17
N GLU A 168 -20.92 -4.68 16.61
CA GLU A 168 -19.54 -4.92 16.18
C GLU A 168 -18.90 -6.03 17.01
N SER A 169 -18.42 -7.07 16.33
CA SER A 169 -17.74 -8.21 16.93
C SER A 169 -16.23 -8.02 16.98
N ASP A 170 -15.67 -7.28 16.03
CA ASP A 170 -14.23 -7.07 15.92
C ASP A 170 -13.73 -6.07 16.98
N SER A 171 -12.70 -6.45 17.74
CA SER A 171 -12.19 -5.62 18.84
C SER A 171 -11.52 -4.34 18.34
N ALA A 172 -10.78 -4.40 17.23
CA ALA A 172 -10.06 -3.23 16.71
C ALA A 172 -11.04 -2.18 16.16
N VAL A 173 -12.09 -2.62 15.45
CA VAL A 173 -13.14 -1.71 14.99
C VAL A 173 -13.89 -1.09 16.17
N ARG A 174 -14.20 -1.88 17.22
CA ARG A 174 -14.85 -1.37 18.43
C ARG A 174 -14.02 -0.30 19.13
N GLU A 175 -12.72 -0.55 19.31
CA GLU A 175 -11.79 0.42 19.91
C GLU A 175 -11.69 1.70 19.07
N ALA A 176 -11.63 1.58 17.75
CA ALA A 176 -11.61 2.75 16.86
C ALA A 176 -12.90 3.59 16.96
N ILE A 177 -14.07 2.94 17.06
CA ILE A 177 -15.34 3.65 17.25
C ILE A 177 -15.36 4.35 18.62
N GLN A 178 -14.91 3.66 19.67
CA GLN A 178 -14.82 4.24 21.02
C GLN A 178 -13.89 5.45 21.05
N LEU A 179 -12.75 5.39 20.34
CA LEU A 179 -11.84 6.51 20.20
C LEU A 179 -12.56 7.76 19.64
N VAL A 180 -13.41 7.61 18.62
CA VAL A 180 -14.21 8.74 18.06
C VAL A 180 -15.07 9.37 19.15
N PHE A 181 -15.84 8.57 19.89
CA PHE A 181 -16.69 9.08 20.96
C PHE A 181 -15.90 9.72 22.10
N LEU A 182 -14.76 9.15 22.47
CA LEU A 182 -13.88 9.73 23.49
C LEU A 182 -13.30 11.08 23.04
N LEU A 183 -12.90 11.21 21.77
CA LEU A 183 -12.44 12.48 21.22
C LEU A 183 -13.55 13.54 21.28
N GLN A 184 -14.77 13.17 20.87
CA GLN A 184 -15.95 14.04 20.95
C GLN A 184 -16.23 14.49 22.39
N ASP A 185 -16.19 13.57 23.34
CA ASP A 185 -16.47 13.83 24.75
C ASP A 185 -15.49 14.81 25.41
N THR A 186 -14.34 15.09 24.79
CA THR A 186 -13.40 16.12 25.29
C THR A 186 -13.79 17.55 24.90
N GLU A 187 -14.83 17.76 24.09
CA GLU A 187 -15.32 19.07 23.67
C GLU A 187 -15.83 19.94 24.81
N SER A 188 -15.61 21.25 24.68
CA SER A 188 -15.94 22.25 25.69
C SER A 188 -17.45 22.38 25.96
N GLY A 189 -18.30 21.86 25.06
CA GLY A 189 -19.75 21.79 25.24
C GLY A 189 -20.23 20.72 26.22
N HIS A 190 -19.37 19.79 26.65
CA HIS A 190 -19.75 18.70 27.56
C HIS A 190 -19.47 19.02 29.04
N ALA A 191 -20.18 18.32 29.93
CA ALA A 191 -19.97 18.44 31.37
C ALA A 191 -18.51 18.13 31.76
N LYS A 192 -17.94 18.93 32.67
CA LYS A 192 -16.53 18.83 33.09
C LYS A 192 -16.11 17.40 33.44
N GLN A 193 -16.94 16.68 34.22
CA GLN A 193 -16.63 15.30 34.62
C GLN A 193 -16.52 14.36 33.40
N ARG A 194 -17.46 14.45 32.45
CA ARG A 194 -17.43 13.65 31.21
C ARG A 194 -16.15 13.90 30.40
N ARG A 195 -15.73 15.17 30.32
CA ARG A 195 -14.48 15.55 29.66
C ARG A 195 -13.26 14.95 30.37
N ILE A 196 -13.22 15.00 31.70
CA ILE A 196 -12.14 14.42 32.50
C ILE A 196 -12.06 12.90 32.30
N ASP A 197 -13.19 12.21 32.34
CA ASP A 197 -13.26 10.76 32.15
C ASP A 197 -12.78 10.37 30.75
N ALA A 198 -13.19 11.13 29.72
CA ALA A 198 -12.75 10.92 28.35
C ALA A 198 -11.24 11.11 28.18
N ILE A 199 -10.67 12.18 28.73
CA ILE A 199 -9.21 12.41 28.66
C ILE A 199 -8.46 11.31 29.42
N ASN A 200 -8.97 10.85 30.56
CA ASN A 200 -8.35 9.75 31.30
C ASN A 200 -8.36 8.43 30.51
N ALA A 201 -9.46 8.11 29.82
CA ALA A 201 -9.53 6.95 28.95
C ALA A 201 -8.57 7.07 27.75
N LEU A 202 -8.55 8.24 27.09
CA LEU A 202 -7.71 8.52 25.92
C LEU A 202 -6.20 8.39 26.21
N LYS A 203 -5.74 8.58 27.45
CA LYS A 203 -4.32 8.37 27.83
C LYS A 203 -3.78 6.99 27.45
N SER A 204 -4.64 5.98 27.41
CA SER A 204 -4.27 4.59 27.09
C SER A 204 -4.21 4.30 25.59
N TYR A 205 -4.76 5.18 24.75
CA TYR A 205 -4.78 5.02 23.31
C TYR A 205 -3.46 5.52 22.70
N ASP A 206 -2.84 4.71 21.85
CA ASP A 206 -1.69 5.11 21.03
C ASP A 206 -2.20 5.69 19.70
N SER A 207 -2.84 6.87 19.79
CA SER A 207 -3.52 7.57 18.68
C SER A 207 -2.98 8.97 18.46
N GLN A 208 -2.70 9.31 17.20
CA GLN A 208 -2.23 10.65 16.82
C GLN A 208 -3.34 11.70 16.96
N ASP A 209 -4.61 11.33 16.72
CA ASP A 209 -5.75 12.22 16.86
C ASP A 209 -5.99 12.60 18.33
N ALA A 210 -5.82 11.66 19.26
CA ALA A 210 -5.85 11.95 20.69
C ALA A 210 -4.74 12.93 21.12
N MET A 211 -3.53 12.77 20.58
CA MET A 211 -2.44 13.72 20.83
C MET A 211 -2.75 15.11 20.27
N ASN A 212 -3.25 15.19 19.03
CA ASN A 212 -3.63 16.46 18.42
C ASN A 212 -4.73 17.14 19.23
N ARG A 213 -5.68 16.36 19.74
CA ARG A 213 -6.75 16.86 20.60
C ARG A 213 -6.23 17.41 21.91
N PHE A 214 -5.32 16.70 22.58
CA PHE A 214 -4.72 17.21 23.81
C PHE A 214 -3.85 18.44 23.54
N LYS A 215 -3.11 18.50 22.42
CA LYS A 215 -2.36 19.71 22.04
C LYS A 215 -3.28 20.92 21.93
N ALA A 216 -4.44 20.78 21.28
CA ALA A 216 -5.44 21.84 21.18
C ALA A 216 -5.96 22.30 22.56
N LEU A 217 -6.13 21.38 23.52
CA LEU A 217 -6.56 21.74 24.89
C LEU A 217 -5.50 22.54 25.66
N VAL A 218 -4.22 22.43 25.33
CA VAL A 218 -3.13 23.19 26.00
C VAL A 218 -2.62 24.34 25.13
N GLU A 219 -3.26 24.57 23.98
CA GLU A 219 -2.88 25.62 23.04
C GLU A 219 -3.19 27.02 23.59
N LYS A 220 -2.35 27.98 23.20
CA LYS A 220 -2.48 29.39 23.57
C LYS A 220 -2.73 30.22 22.32
N ASN A 221 -3.53 31.27 22.45
CA ASN A 221 -3.68 32.28 21.42
C ASN A 221 -2.42 33.19 21.31
N ALA A 222 -2.43 34.10 20.34
CA ALA A 222 -1.33 35.04 20.10
C ALA A 222 -1.07 35.97 21.31
N GLU A 223 -2.10 36.24 22.10
CA GLU A 223 -2.06 37.04 23.33
C GLU A 223 -1.54 36.25 24.55
N GLY A 224 -1.23 34.96 24.39
CA GLY A 224 -0.68 34.10 25.45
C GLY A 224 -1.71 33.50 26.42
N ALA A 225 -3.00 33.72 26.19
CA ALA A 225 -4.10 33.10 26.92
C ALA A 225 -4.42 31.70 26.38
N TYR A 226 -4.79 30.77 27.25
CA TYR A 226 -5.18 29.42 26.83
C TYR A 226 -6.54 29.42 26.14
N LEU A 227 -6.67 28.61 25.07
CA LEU A 227 -7.95 28.41 24.39
C LEU A 227 -8.95 27.64 25.25
N GLU A 228 -8.48 26.65 26.01
CA GLU A 228 -9.30 25.94 27.00
C GLU A 228 -9.36 26.75 28.31
N PRO A 229 -10.54 27.17 28.77
CA PRO A 229 -10.68 27.97 29.99
C PRO A 229 -10.42 27.18 31.28
N ASP A 230 -10.74 25.87 31.34
CA ASP A 230 -10.65 25.08 32.57
C ASP A 230 -9.21 24.60 32.87
N ALA A 231 -8.66 25.02 34.01
CA ALA A 231 -7.29 24.69 34.39
C ALA A 231 -7.06 23.20 34.67
N ASP A 232 -8.04 22.48 35.21
CA ASP A 232 -7.89 21.07 35.53
C ASP A 232 -7.82 20.23 34.25
N ILE A 233 -8.65 20.59 33.26
CA ILE A 233 -8.65 19.95 31.95
C ILE A 233 -7.31 20.17 31.24
N ARG A 234 -6.78 21.41 31.27
CA ARG A 234 -5.45 21.71 30.71
C ARG A 234 -4.34 20.92 31.39
N ASN A 235 -4.32 20.87 32.71
CA ASN A 235 -3.30 20.16 33.47
C ASN A 235 -3.35 18.65 33.17
N LEU A 236 -4.55 18.08 33.09
CA LEU A 236 -4.76 16.66 32.82
C LEU A 236 -4.37 16.31 31.37
N ALA A 237 -4.74 17.13 30.39
CA ALA A 237 -4.33 16.99 28.99
C ALA A 237 -2.81 17.16 28.82
N GLY A 238 -2.20 18.13 29.50
CA GLY A 238 -0.75 18.34 29.50
C GLY A 238 0.02 17.14 30.06
N ALA A 239 -0.44 16.57 31.18
CA ALA A 239 0.14 15.35 31.74
C ALA A 239 -0.01 14.14 30.79
N ALA A 240 -1.17 14.01 30.14
CA ALA A 240 -1.42 12.96 29.14
C ALA A 240 -0.47 13.09 27.94
N LEU A 241 -0.25 14.32 27.45
CA LEU A 241 0.66 14.60 26.34
C LEU A 241 2.09 14.18 26.62
N ILE A 242 2.59 14.41 27.83
CA ILE A 242 3.95 14.01 28.20
C ILE A 242 4.09 12.49 28.06
N GLY A 243 3.17 11.72 28.65
CA GLY A 243 3.18 10.26 28.55
C GLY A 243 3.06 9.74 27.12
N MET A 244 2.16 10.33 26.32
CA MET A 244 1.99 9.97 24.91
C MET A 244 3.22 10.32 24.07
N ASN A 245 3.81 11.50 24.25
CA ASN A 245 5.05 11.89 23.55
C ASN A 245 6.21 10.94 23.90
N THR A 246 6.33 10.50 25.16
CA THR A 246 7.34 9.51 25.53
C THR A 246 7.13 8.20 24.77
N ARG A 247 5.91 7.67 24.73
CA ARG A 247 5.61 6.44 23.96
C ARG A 247 5.83 6.62 22.47
N LEU A 248 5.36 7.72 21.88
CA LEU A 248 5.58 8.06 20.48
C LEU A 248 7.08 8.08 20.16
N ASN A 249 7.90 8.72 20.99
CA ASN A 249 9.35 8.76 20.80
C ASN A 249 10.00 7.38 20.95
N LEU A 250 9.52 6.54 21.88
CA LEU A 250 10.01 5.17 22.02
C LEU A 250 9.68 4.32 20.77
N TYR A 251 8.44 4.38 20.28
CA TYR A 251 8.05 3.69 19.05
C TYR A 251 8.83 4.21 17.83
N GLY A 252 8.99 5.52 17.69
CA GLY A 252 9.82 6.12 16.64
C GLY A 252 11.29 5.70 16.72
N ALA A 253 11.85 5.54 17.93
CA ALA A 253 13.19 5.01 18.11
C ALA A 253 13.28 3.54 17.68
N LEU A 254 12.28 2.71 18.00
CA LEU A 254 12.21 1.31 17.54
C LEU A 254 12.12 1.22 16.02
N GLU A 255 11.29 2.05 15.39
CA GLU A 255 11.18 2.13 13.92
C GLU A 255 12.52 2.56 13.29
N THR A 256 13.16 3.58 13.85
CA THR A 256 14.47 4.07 13.39
C THR A 256 15.55 3.00 13.53
N LEU A 257 15.56 2.25 14.63
CA LEU A 257 16.48 1.12 14.82
C LEU A 257 16.23 0.02 13.78
N PHE A 258 14.98 -0.32 13.50
CA PHE A 258 14.64 -1.30 12.47
C PHE A 258 15.08 -0.83 11.07
N PHE A 259 14.89 0.46 10.75
CA PHE A 259 15.32 1.03 9.47
C PHE A 259 16.85 1.07 9.36
N GLY A 260 17.52 1.43 10.45
CA GLY A 260 18.99 1.38 10.57
C GLY A 260 19.53 -0.03 10.43
N LEU A 261 18.87 -1.04 11.02
CA LEU A 261 19.25 -2.44 10.89
C LEU A 261 19.09 -2.94 9.45
N SER A 262 18.00 -2.59 8.79
CA SER A 262 17.75 -2.94 7.39
C SER A 262 18.82 -2.33 6.46
N LEU A 263 19.11 -1.03 6.60
CA LEU A 263 20.17 -0.36 5.82
C LEU A 263 21.55 -0.92 6.16
N GLY A 264 21.82 -1.13 7.44
CA GLY A 264 23.06 -1.73 7.94
C GLY A 264 23.30 -3.13 7.38
N ALA A 265 22.27 -3.96 7.26
CA ALA A 265 22.38 -5.30 6.68
C ALA A 265 22.82 -5.25 5.20
N VAL A 266 22.31 -4.31 4.43
CA VAL A 266 22.74 -4.08 3.04
C VAL A 266 24.21 -3.64 3.00
N LEU A 267 24.60 -2.70 3.85
CA LEU A 267 25.99 -2.21 3.93
C LEU A 267 26.96 -3.31 4.37
N VAL A 268 26.58 -4.15 5.33
CA VAL A 268 27.36 -5.32 5.77
C VAL A 268 27.53 -6.30 4.62
N LEU A 269 26.46 -6.60 3.87
CA LEU A 269 26.56 -7.50 2.72
C LEU A 269 27.48 -6.95 1.63
N ALA A 270 27.39 -5.65 1.34
CA ALA A 270 28.28 -4.96 0.41
C ALA A 270 29.74 -5.01 0.87
N ALA A 271 29.99 -4.75 2.16
CA ALA A 271 31.31 -4.79 2.78
C ALA A 271 31.92 -6.19 2.78
N ILE A 272 31.11 -7.24 3.00
CA ILE A 272 31.57 -8.63 2.91
C ILE A 272 32.04 -8.96 1.50
N GLY A 273 31.31 -8.51 0.46
CA GLY A 273 31.74 -8.69 -0.93
C GLY A 273 33.10 -8.03 -1.20
N LEU A 274 33.29 -6.79 -0.72
CA LEU A 274 34.56 -6.10 -0.83
C LEU A 274 35.68 -6.82 -0.04
N ALA A 275 35.40 -7.28 1.17
CA ALA A 275 36.37 -7.99 2.02
C ALA A 275 36.82 -9.31 1.39
N ILE A 276 35.90 -10.06 0.76
CA ILE A 276 36.23 -11.32 0.07
C ILE A 276 37.09 -11.05 -1.16
N THR A 277 36.71 -10.10 -2.01
CA THR A 277 37.47 -9.78 -3.23
C THR A 277 38.87 -9.29 -2.91
N PHE A 278 39.01 -8.38 -1.94
CA PHE A 278 40.31 -7.93 -1.46
C PHE A 278 41.12 -9.06 -0.81
N GLY A 279 40.48 -9.86 0.06
CA GLY A 279 41.14 -10.94 0.80
C GLY A 279 41.74 -12.04 -0.07
N VAL A 280 41.13 -12.31 -1.23
CA VAL A 280 41.63 -13.34 -2.17
C VAL A 280 42.63 -12.75 -3.17
N MET A 281 42.34 -11.58 -3.76
CA MET A 281 43.16 -11.03 -4.85
C MET A 281 44.32 -10.16 -4.35
N GLY A 282 44.25 -9.62 -3.14
CA GLY A 282 45.21 -8.64 -2.60
C GLY A 282 45.25 -7.34 -3.40
N VAL A 283 44.15 -7.01 -4.07
CA VAL A 283 43.99 -5.85 -4.95
C VAL A 283 42.82 -5.02 -4.45
N ILE A 284 43.00 -3.70 -4.41
CA ILE A 284 41.93 -2.75 -4.10
C ILE A 284 41.08 -2.55 -5.36
N ASN A 285 39.82 -3.00 -5.32
CA ASN A 285 38.88 -2.84 -6.42
C ASN A 285 37.98 -1.61 -6.21
N MET A 286 38.29 -0.49 -6.88
CA MET A 286 37.46 0.72 -6.82
C MET A 286 36.17 0.63 -7.63
N ALA A 287 36.04 -0.36 -8.54
CA ALA A 287 34.84 -0.56 -9.36
C ALA A 287 33.75 -1.39 -8.66
N HIS A 288 33.95 -1.80 -7.40
CA HIS A 288 32.98 -2.64 -6.66
C HIS A 288 31.58 -2.02 -6.59
N GLY A 289 31.49 -0.70 -6.36
CA GLY A 289 30.22 0.03 -6.35
C GLY A 289 29.50 -0.02 -7.70
N GLU A 290 30.25 -0.06 -8.81
CA GLU A 290 29.66 -0.14 -10.15
C GLU A 290 29.11 -1.53 -10.47
N LEU A 291 29.71 -2.59 -9.92
CA LEU A 291 29.15 -3.94 -10.02
C LEU A 291 27.82 -4.03 -9.25
N MET A 292 27.72 -3.38 -8.09
CA MET A 292 26.45 -3.25 -7.37
C MET A 292 25.42 -2.43 -8.17
N MET A 293 25.87 -1.33 -8.79
CA MET A 293 25.03 -0.51 -9.68
C MET A 293 24.48 -1.35 -10.83
N LEU A 294 25.29 -2.15 -11.52
CA LEU A 294 24.83 -3.03 -12.59
C LEU A 294 23.76 -4.02 -12.11
N GLY A 295 23.89 -4.55 -10.89
CA GLY A 295 22.85 -5.35 -10.26
C GLY A 295 21.53 -4.58 -10.07
N ALA A 296 21.59 -3.34 -9.60
CA ALA A 296 20.40 -2.48 -9.45
C ALA A 296 19.73 -2.17 -10.80
N TYR A 297 20.53 -1.83 -11.83
CA TYR A 297 20.01 -1.58 -13.18
C TYR A 297 19.49 -2.85 -13.86
N THR A 298 19.99 -4.03 -13.48
CA THR A 298 19.41 -5.31 -13.93
C THR A 298 17.97 -5.42 -13.48
N THR A 299 17.66 -5.08 -12.22
CA THR A 299 16.27 -5.07 -11.72
C THR A 299 15.39 -4.10 -12.51
N TYR A 300 15.90 -2.91 -12.82
CA TYR A 300 15.18 -1.94 -13.64
C TYR A 300 14.89 -2.48 -15.05
N VAL A 301 15.88 -3.07 -15.73
CA VAL A 301 15.69 -3.67 -17.06
C VAL A 301 14.72 -4.84 -17.01
N MET A 302 14.76 -5.67 -15.96
CA MET A 302 13.82 -6.78 -15.78
C MET A 302 12.38 -6.28 -15.60
N GLN A 303 12.18 -5.14 -14.93
CA GLN A 303 10.85 -4.53 -14.83
C GLN A 303 10.36 -3.99 -16.18
N LEU A 304 11.24 -3.36 -16.96
CA LEU A 304 10.88 -2.92 -18.32
C LEU A 304 10.54 -4.10 -19.24
N ALA A 305 11.20 -5.25 -19.06
CA ALA A 305 10.94 -6.45 -19.84
C ALA A 305 9.65 -7.17 -19.43
N MET A 306 9.16 -6.97 -18.20
CA MET A 306 7.98 -7.64 -17.64
C MET A 306 7.07 -6.64 -16.88
N PRO A 307 6.47 -5.65 -17.58
CA PRO A 307 5.68 -4.61 -16.92
C PRO A 307 4.43 -5.17 -16.21
N GLU A 308 3.80 -6.18 -16.81
CA GLU A 308 2.59 -6.83 -16.28
C GLU A 308 2.84 -7.69 -15.03
N ASN A 309 4.10 -8.03 -14.73
CA ASN A 309 4.43 -8.94 -13.64
C ASN A 309 5.62 -8.45 -12.82
N LEU A 310 5.39 -7.37 -12.07
CA LEU A 310 6.36 -6.77 -11.15
C LEU A 310 6.89 -7.78 -10.11
N GLY A 311 6.05 -8.74 -9.67
CA GLY A 311 6.47 -9.76 -8.72
C GLY A 311 7.52 -10.71 -9.30
N ALA A 312 7.26 -11.25 -10.49
CA ALA A 312 8.20 -12.14 -11.18
C ALA A 312 9.47 -11.39 -11.61
N SER A 313 9.36 -10.13 -12.02
CA SER A 313 10.52 -9.34 -12.45
C SER A 313 11.55 -9.19 -11.34
N VAL A 314 11.12 -8.95 -10.08
CA VAL A 314 12.04 -8.83 -8.93
C VAL A 314 12.68 -10.18 -8.60
N LEU A 315 11.91 -11.27 -8.60
CA LEU A 315 12.44 -12.60 -8.30
C LEU A 315 13.46 -13.08 -9.34
N LEU A 316 13.21 -12.80 -10.62
CA LEU A 316 14.13 -13.12 -11.72
C LEU A 316 15.31 -12.15 -11.80
N ALA A 317 15.15 -10.91 -11.34
CA ALA A 317 16.23 -9.94 -11.27
C ALA A 317 17.35 -10.38 -10.32
N ILE A 318 17.04 -11.11 -9.24
CA ILE A 318 18.06 -11.61 -8.30
C ILE A 318 19.09 -12.49 -9.04
N PRO A 319 18.74 -13.66 -9.63
CA PRO A 319 19.71 -14.49 -10.35
C PRO A 319 20.30 -13.78 -11.57
N ALA A 320 19.51 -12.98 -12.30
CA ALA A 320 20.03 -12.21 -13.44
C ALA A 320 21.12 -11.22 -13.02
N ALA A 321 20.95 -10.52 -11.89
CA ALA A 321 21.94 -9.58 -11.37
C ALA A 321 23.24 -10.30 -10.96
N PHE A 322 23.14 -11.49 -10.35
CA PHE A 322 24.33 -12.31 -10.06
C PHE A 322 25.05 -12.74 -11.34
N VAL A 323 24.32 -13.14 -12.38
CA VAL A 323 24.92 -13.52 -13.68
C VAL A 323 25.58 -12.33 -14.35
N ILE A 324 24.90 -11.19 -14.44
CA ILE A 324 25.43 -9.98 -15.09
C ILE A 324 26.65 -9.46 -14.34
N ALA A 325 26.56 -9.29 -13.01
CA ALA A 325 27.70 -8.85 -12.21
C ALA A 325 28.87 -9.85 -12.27
N GLY A 326 28.58 -11.16 -12.27
CA GLY A 326 29.58 -12.21 -12.40
C GLY A 326 30.29 -12.19 -13.75
N VAL A 327 29.54 -12.06 -14.85
CA VAL A 327 30.09 -11.96 -16.21
C VAL A 327 30.94 -10.69 -16.36
N THR A 328 30.44 -9.54 -15.89
CA THR A 328 31.22 -8.30 -15.90
C THR A 328 32.48 -8.41 -15.04
N GLY A 329 32.39 -9.02 -13.87
CA GLY A 329 33.54 -9.30 -13.00
C GLY A 329 34.60 -10.16 -13.69
N ILE A 330 34.18 -11.25 -14.36
CA ILE A 330 35.08 -12.12 -15.14
C ILE A 330 35.72 -11.35 -16.30
N ALA A 331 34.96 -10.48 -16.98
CA ALA A 331 35.48 -9.66 -18.06
C ALA A 331 36.56 -8.68 -17.57
N ILE A 332 36.32 -8.00 -16.44
CA ILE A 332 37.31 -7.10 -15.82
C ILE A 332 38.54 -7.89 -15.35
N GLU A 333 38.33 -9.05 -14.73
CA GLU A 333 39.41 -9.90 -14.23
C GLU A 333 40.32 -10.36 -15.37
N ARG A 334 39.75 -10.98 -16.40
CA ARG A 334 40.51 -11.53 -17.53
C ARG A 334 41.07 -10.45 -18.45
N GLY A 335 40.37 -9.32 -18.59
CA GLY A 335 40.73 -8.25 -19.51
C GLY A 335 41.72 -7.24 -18.94
N ILE A 336 41.71 -7.01 -17.62
CA ILE A 336 42.45 -5.90 -17.00
C ILE A 336 43.28 -6.40 -15.82
N ILE A 337 42.62 -6.91 -14.76
CA ILE A 337 43.27 -7.16 -13.47
C ILE A 337 44.38 -8.23 -13.59
N ARG A 338 44.14 -9.30 -14.35
CA ARG A 338 45.12 -10.39 -14.53
C ARG A 338 46.47 -9.91 -15.07
N PHE A 339 46.48 -8.88 -15.91
CA PHE A 339 47.69 -8.32 -16.51
C PHE A 339 48.48 -7.42 -15.56
N LEU A 340 47.83 -6.95 -14.48
CA LEU A 340 48.39 -6.00 -13.52
C LEU A 340 48.73 -6.65 -12.18
N TYR A 341 48.67 -7.99 -12.10
CA TYR A 341 49.00 -8.71 -10.87
C TYR A 341 50.43 -8.44 -10.40
N GLY A 342 50.56 -8.18 -9.09
CA GLY A 342 51.81 -7.79 -8.47
C GLY A 342 52.09 -6.27 -8.49
N ARG A 343 51.17 -5.46 -9.05
CA ARG A 343 51.30 -4.01 -9.15
C ARG A 343 50.10 -3.29 -8.51
N PRO A 344 50.05 -3.14 -7.18
CA PRO A 344 48.86 -2.67 -6.46
C PRO A 344 48.39 -1.27 -6.88
N LEU A 345 49.32 -0.33 -7.07
CA LEU A 345 48.98 1.05 -7.47
C LEU A 345 48.40 1.11 -8.89
N GLU A 346 48.99 0.37 -9.84
CA GLU A 346 48.48 0.28 -11.21
C GLU A 346 47.09 -0.34 -11.25
N THR A 347 46.85 -1.36 -10.42
CA THR A 347 45.54 -2.02 -10.37
C THR A 347 44.46 -1.12 -9.74
N LEU A 348 44.82 -0.31 -8.74
CA LEU A 348 43.93 0.71 -8.19
C LEU A 348 43.55 1.75 -9.25
N LEU A 349 44.52 2.28 -10.00
CA LEU A 349 44.27 3.24 -11.07
C LEU A 349 43.42 2.64 -12.20
N ALA A 350 43.69 1.39 -12.57
CA ALA A 350 42.92 0.69 -13.59
C ALA A 350 41.47 0.46 -13.15
N THR A 351 41.23 -0.01 -11.92
CA THR A 351 39.86 -0.21 -11.41
C THR A 351 39.10 1.09 -11.22
N PHE A 352 39.79 2.20 -10.93
CA PHE A 352 39.19 3.54 -10.97
C PHE A 352 38.78 3.94 -12.39
N GLY A 353 39.63 3.71 -13.39
CA GLY A 353 39.28 3.94 -14.80
C GLY A 353 38.08 3.10 -15.26
N VAL A 354 38.01 1.84 -14.84
CA VAL A 354 36.85 0.95 -15.08
C VAL A 354 35.60 1.51 -14.41
N SER A 355 35.71 2.01 -13.19
CA SER A 355 34.57 2.63 -12.48
C SER A 355 34.00 3.80 -13.29
N LEU A 356 34.84 4.73 -13.73
CA LEU A 356 34.41 5.87 -14.56
C LEU A 356 33.79 5.42 -15.89
N PHE A 357 34.38 4.41 -16.54
CA PHE A 357 33.84 3.86 -17.78
C PHE A 357 32.44 3.25 -17.58
N LEU A 358 32.24 2.44 -16.54
CA LEU A 358 30.96 1.83 -16.23
C LEU A 358 29.90 2.87 -15.85
N GLN A 359 30.25 3.86 -15.01
CA GLN A 359 29.38 4.98 -14.68
C GLN A 359 28.93 5.72 -15.93
N GLN A 360 29.85 6.07 -16.82
CA GLN A 360 29.54 6.82 -18.03
C GLN A 360 28.71 5.99 -19.01
N THR A 361 28.98 4.69 -19.12
CA THR A 361 28.20 3.76 -19.95
C THR A 361 26.75 3.70 -19.49
N VAL A 362 26.51 3.49 -18.19
CA VAL A 362 25.15 3.44 -17.63
C VAL A 362 24.44 4.78 -17.79
N ARG A 363 25.12 5.90 -17.54
CA ARG A 363 24.54 7.24 -17.74
C ARG A 363 24.14 7.49 -19.20
N SER A 364 24.95 7.03 -20.16
CA SER A 364 24.68 7.15 -21.59
C SER A 364 23.48 6.32 -22.04
N ILE A 365 23.35 5.09 -21.52
CA ILE A 365 22.27 4.17 -21.88
C ILE A 365 20.94 4.56 -21.19
N PHE A 366 20.97 4.87 -19.89
CA PHE A 366 19.75 4.97 -19.09
C PHE A 366 19.32 6.40 -18.73
N SER A 367 20.23 7.38 -18.76
CA SER A 367 20.12 8.74 -18.18
C SER A 367 20.93 8.91 -16.88
N PRO A 368 21.47 10.11 -16.63
CA PRO A 368 22.04 10.47 -15.32
C PRO A 368 21.00 10.69 -14.22
N LEU A 369 19.70 10.70 -14.54
CA LEU A 369 18.62 10.83 -13.55
C LEU A 369 18.37 9.49 -12.84
N ASN A 370 17.94 9.58 -11.59
CA ASN A 370 17.59 8.40 -10.81
C ASN A 370 16.40 7.66 -11.45
N ARG A 371 16.53 6.35 -11.63
CA ARG A 371 15.49 5.47 -12.18
C ARG A 371 14.85 4.68 -11.05
N ASN A 372 13.59 5.00 -10.75
CA ASN A 372 12.85 4.33 -9.70
C ASN A 372 12.37 2.95 -10.17
N VAL A 373 12.50 1.97 -9.27
CA VAL A 373 12.04 0.59 -9.45
C VAL A 373 10.73 0.45 -8.68
N ALA A 374 9.66 0.01 -9.34
CA ALA A 374 8.36 -0.15 -8.71
C ALA A 374 8.38 -1.33 -7.73
N THR A 375 7.77 -1.18 -6.55
CA THR A 375 7.68 -2.28 -5.57
C THR A 375 6.46 -3.15 -5.87
N PRO A 376 6.59 -4.49 -5.93
CA PRO A 376 5.45 -5.40 -6.07
C PRO A 376 4.46 -5.28 -4.90
N GLU A 377 3.20 -5.64 -5.13
CA GLU A 377 2.13 -5.53 -4.11
C GLU A 377 2.47 -6.23 -2.80
N TRP A 378 3.08 -7.43 -2.86
CA TRP A 378 3.48 -8.21 -1.69
C TRP A 378 4.66 -7.62 -0.88
N MET A 379 5.44 -6.70 -1.47
CA MET A 379 6.47 -5.91 -0.77
C MET A 379 5.96 -4.52 -0.37
N SER A 380 4.81 -4.11 -0.91
CA SER A 380 4.25 -2.78 -0.73
C SER A 380 3.50 -2.66 0.60
N GLY A 381 3.32 -1.43 1.05
CA GLY A 381 2.62 -1.12 2.30
C GLY A 381 3.46 -1.33 3.56
N SER A 382 2.77 -1.29 4.69
CA SER A 382 3.36 -1.41 6.01
C SER A 382 2.48 -2.23 6.94
N TRP A 383 3.12 -2.92 7.87
CA TRP A 383 2.47 -3.52 9.01
C TRP A 383 2.32 -2.46 10.09
N ARG A 384 1.12 -1.92 10.21
CA ARG A 384 0.74 -0.96 11.25
C ARG A 384 0.33 -1.72 12.50
N ILE A 385 1.08 -1.55 13.59
CA ILE A 385 0.77 -2.15 14.89
C ILE A 385 -0.19 -1.23 15.65
N ASN A 386 0.09 0.07 15.64
CA ASN A 386 -0.76 1.15 16.13
C ASN A 386 -0.48 2.41 15.29
N ASP A 387 -1.01 3.59 15.68
CA ASP A 387 -0.75 4.83 14.93
C ASP A 387 0.69 5.35 15.09
N PHE A 388 1.42 4.90 16.12
CA PHE A 388 2.78 5.36 16.41
C PHE A 388 3.87 4.49 15.77
N LEU A 389 3.56 3.25 15.39
CA LEU A 389 4.53 2.28 14.84
C LEU A 389 3.99 1.58 13.59
N ALA A 390 4.66 1.85 12.46
CA ALA A 390 4.39 1.20 11.18
C ALA A 390 5.68 0.69 10.53
N LEU A 391 5.81 -0.63 10.40
CA LEU A 391 6.99 -1.25 9.79
C LEU A 391 6.74 -1.55 8.31
N THR A 392 7.55 -1.00 7.41
CA THR A 392 7.36 -1.21 5.97
C THR A 392 7.80 -2.61 5.55
N TRP A 393 6.99 -3.27 4.71
CA TRP A 393 7.25 -4.65 4.28
C TRP A 393 8.55 -4.76 3.47
N ASN A 394 8.83 -3.79 2.59
CA ASN A 394 10.05 -3.76 1.79
C ASN A 394 11.35 -3.91 2.62
N ARG A 395 11.44 -3.27 3.79
CA ARG A 395 12.61 -3.32 4.67
C ARG A 395 12.76 -4.66 5.37
N PHE A 396 11.62 -5.28 5.72
CA PHE A 396 11.59 -6.63 6.26
C PHE A 396 12.12 -7.64 5.24
N TYR A 397 11.66 -7.58 3.98
CA TYR A 397 12.18 -8.45 2.91
C TYR A 397 13.65 -8.22 2.62
N ILE A 398 14.12 -6.96 2.61
CA ILE A 398 15.55 -6.65 2.46
C ILE A 398 16.37 -7.28 3.58
N LEU A 399 15.94 -7.12 4.83
CA LEU A 399 16.63 -7.68 5.99
C LEU A 399 16.67 -9.22 5.91
N LEU A 400 15.53 -9.84 5.61
CA LEU A 400 15.43 -11.29 5.43
C LEU A 400 16.35 -11.79 4.32
N PHE A 401 16.35 -11.12 3.17
CA PHE A 401 17.20 -11.46 2.02
C PHE A 401 18.68 -11.32 2.37
N CYS A 402 19.10 -10.22 3.02
CA CYS A 402 20.47 -10.04 3.46
C CYS A 402 20.92 -11.13 4.43
N LEU A 403 20.07 -11.52 5.39
CA LEU A 403 20.36 -12.62 6.30
C LEU A 403 20.46 -13.96 5.57
N LEU A 404 19.59 -14.22 4.58
CA LEU A 404 19.61 -15.43 3.77
C LEU A 404 20.91 -15.54 2.95
N VAL A 405 21.30 -14.46 2.26
CA VAL A 405 22.55 -14.41 1.49
C VAL A 405 23.75 -14.51 2.41
N PHE A 406 23.74 -13.84 3.56
CA PHE A 406 24.80 -13.94 4.55
C PHE A 406 24.97 -15.37 5.07
N ALA A 407 23.86 -16.04 5.42
CA ALA A 407 23.88 -17.43 5.85
C ALA A 407 24.36 -18.38 4.73
N ALA A 408 23.92 -18.15 3.49
CA ALA A 408 24.38 -18.91 2.33
C ALA A 408 25.89 -18.73 2.11
N LEU A 409 26.41 -17.50 2.15
CA LEU A 409 27.84 -17.21 2.04
C LEU A 409 28.63 -17.87 3.17
N LEU A 410 28.16 -17.78 4.41
CA LEU A 410 28.80 -18.44 5.55
C LEU A 410 28.86 -19.96 5.36
N GLN A 411 27.77 -20.56 4.90
CA GLN A 411 27.70 -22.00 4.66
C GLN A 411 28.65 -22.41 3.52
N ILE A 412 28.69 -21.64 2.43
CA ILE A 412 29.63 -21.87 1.32
C ILE A 412 31.07 -21.77 1.81
N LEU A 413 31.45 -20.67 2.48
CA LEU A 413 32.82 -20.44 2.91
C LEU A 413 33.30 -21.41 3.99
N LYS A 414 32.41 -21.86 4.89
CA LYS A 414 32.79 -22.76 5.99
C LYS A 414 32.67 -24.24 5.65
N ARG A 415 31.68 -24.65 4.83
CA ARG A 415 31.36 -26.08 4.60
C ARG A 415 31.66 -26.62 3.21
N THR A 416 32.00 -25.78 2.23
CA THR A 416 32.28 -26.25 0.86
C THR A 416 33.76 -26.24 0.52
N ARG A 417 34.13 -27.02 -0.52
CA ARG A 417 35.50 -27.06 -1.07
C ARG A 417 35.96 -25.69 -1.57
N LEU A 418 35.07 -24.95 -2.25
CA LEU A 418 35.33 -23.59 -2.71
C LEU A 418 35.73 -22.68 -1.54
N GLY A 419 35.06 -22.79 -0.40
CA GLY A 419 35.40 -22.05 0.82
C GLY A 419 36.76 -22.42 1.42
N LEU A 420 37.19 -23.67 1.26
CA LEU A 420 38.52 -24.13 1.68
C LEU A 420 39.60 -23.56 0.75
N GLU A 421 39.39 -23.62 -0.56
CA GLU A 421 40.29 -23.04 -1.57
C GLU A 421 40.45 -21.52 -1.39
N VAL A 422 39.34 -20.79 -1.26
CA VAL A 422 39.33 -19.34 -1.02
C VAL A 422 40.15 -18.95 0.21
N ARG A 423 39.99 -19.69 1.33
CA ARG A 423 40.75 -19.44 2.56
C ARG A 423 42.22 -19.82 2.42
N ALA A 424 42.52 -20.93 1.74
CA ALA A 424 43.89 -21.34 1.49
C ALA A 424 44.64 -20.29 0.65
N VAL A 425 44.02 -19.75 -0.41
CA VAL A 425 44.60 -18.68 -1.24
C VAL A 425 44.78 -17.39 -0.44
N ALA A 426 43.81 -17.03 0.41
CA ALA A 426 43.91 -15.84 1.25
C ALA A 426 45.03 -15.95 2.31
N GLN A 427 45.29 -17.16 2.85
CA GLN A 427 46.34 -17.38 3.86
C GLN A 427 47.74 -17.55 3.26
N ASN A 428 47.87 -18.28 2.15
CA ASN A 428 49.15 -18.49 1.49
C ASN A 428 49.01 -18.50 -0.03
N ARG A 429 48.99 -17.29 -0.60
CA ARG A 429 48.82 -17.04 -2.04
C ARG A 429 49.84 -17.76 -2.91
N ALA A 430 51.07 -17.96 -2.44
CA ALA A 430 52.14 -18.59 -3.21
C ALA A 430 51.86 -20.08 -3.51
N MET A 431 51.03 -20.73 -2.70
CA MET A 431 50.66 -22.14 -2.86
C MET A 431 49.63 -22.38 -3.99
N ALA A 432 48.95 -21.32 -4.46
CA ALA A 432 47.90 -21.38 -5.48
C ALA A 432 48.38 -20.98 -6.89
N LYS A 433 49.68 -20.74 -7.07
CA LYS A 433 50.30 -20.38 -8.36
C LYS A 433 50.73 -21.59 -9.17
#